data_AF-A0A0L7KWN2-F1
#
_entry.id   AF-A0A0L7KWN2-F1
#
_cell.length_a   1.000
_cell.length_b   1.000
_cell.length_c   1.000
_cell.angle_alpha   90.00
_cell.angle_beta   90.00
_cell.angle_gamma   90.00
#
_symmetry.space_group_name_H-M   'P 1'
#
loop_
_entity.id
_entity.type
_entity.pdbx_description
1 polymer ?
#
loop_
_entity_poly.entity_id
_entity_poly.type
_entity_poly.pdbx_seq_one_letter_code
_entity_poly.pdbx_strand_id
1 'polypeptide(L)'
;MEQIRSDENLLDALVLNSKRIGHAFALVKHPLLLEEVKKRKIAIEVNVISNTVLKLVDDLRNHPLAVFLASNVPIVLSSDDPGVWEAD
;
A
#
# COMPACT_ATOMS: atom_id res chain seq x y z
N MET A 1 -20.86 -16.01 9.93
CA MET A 1 -19.45 -15.82 10.29
C MET A 1 -19.06 -14.47 9.74
N GLU A 2 -18.53 -13.58 10.57
CA GLU A 2 -18.06 -12.28 10.11
C GLU A 2 -16.84 -12.52 9.21
N GLN A 3 -16.92 -12.09 7.95
CA GLN A 3 -15.86 -12.33 6.98
C GLN A 3 -14.73 -11.33 7.27
N ILE A 4 -13.63 -11.83 7.85
CA ILE A 4 -12.42 -11.03 8.06
C ILE A 4 -11.99 -10.47 6.70
N ARG A 5 -12.02 -9.14 6.58
CA ARG A 5 -11.57 -8.48 5.36
C ARG A 5 -10.05 -8.39 5.39
N SER A 6 -9.40 -8.74 4.28
CA SER A 6 -7.93 -8.81 4.22
C SER A 6 -7.22 -7.47 4.44
N ASP A 7 -7.93 -6.35 4.37
CA ASP A 7 -7.41 -5.00 4.59
C ASP A 7 -7.38 -4.56 6.07
N GLU A 8 -7.92 -5.36 7.00
CA GLU A 8 -7.80 -5.14 8.44
C GLU A 8 -6.35 -5.26 8.95
N ASN A 9 -5.50 -5.99 8.21
CA ASN A 9 -4.06 -6.08 8.47
C ASN A 9 -3.36 -4.71 8.52
N LEU A 10 -3.93 -3.67 7.90
CA LEU A 10 -3.42 -2.30 7.99
C LEU A 10 -3.50 -1.75 9.42
N LEU A 11 -4.60 -2.04 10.12
CA LEU A 11 -4.76 -1.66 11.52
C LEU A 11 -3.78 -2.45 12.39
N ASP A 12 -3.69 -3.76 12.17
CA ASP A 12 -2.77 -4.61 12.93
C ASP A 12 -1.31 -4.16 12.76
N ALA A 13 -0.89 -3.80 11.54
CA ALA A 13 0.44 -3.25 11.29
C ALA A 13 0.73 -1.96 12.09
N LEU A 14 -0.29 -1.10 12.26
CA LEU A 14 -0.17 0.12 13.08
C LEU A 14 -0.12 -0.20 14.57
N VAL A 15 -0.94 -1.15 15.05
CA VAL A 15 -0.96 -1.60 16.45
C VAL A 15 0.36 -2.27 16.83
N LEU A 16 0.95 -3.03 15.91
CA LEU A 16 2.25 -3.68 16.06
C LEU A 16 3.44 -2.72 15.87
N ASN A 17 3.19 -1.41 15.71
CA ASN A 17 4.19 -0.36 15.58
C ASN A 17 5.16 -0.56 14.38
N SER A 18 4.65 -1.07 13.26
CA SER A 18 5.48 -1.22 12.07
C SER A 18 6.07 0.12 11.61
N LYS A 19 7.32 0.09 11.16
CA LYS A 19 8.03 1.29 10.65
C LYS A 19 7.76 1.54 9.18
N ARG A 20 7.41 0.49 8.44
CA ARG A 20 7.01 0.53 7.03
C ARG A 20 5.87 -0.45 6.77
N ILE A 21 5.06 -0.19 5.76
CA ILE A 21 3.96 -1.08 5.37
C ILE A 21 4.14 -1.46 3.91
N GLY A 22 4.31 -2.76 3.66
CA GLY A 22 4.40 -3.33 2.31
C GLY A 22 3.09 -3.18 1.55
N HIS A 23 3.16 -2.67 0.33
CA HIS A 23 2.07 -2.33 -0.61
C HIS A 23 1.05 -1.30 -0.11
N ALA A 24 0.43 -1.55 1.07
CA ALA A 24 -0.67 -0.79 1.64
C ALA A 24 -1.80 -0.43 0.64
N PHE A 25 -2.05 -1.29 -0.34
CA PHE A 25 -2.88 -0.97 -1.50
C PHE A 25 -4.30 -0.49 -1.13
N ALA A 26 -4.88 -1.09 -0.08
CA ALA A 26 -6.21 -0.75 0.40
C ALA A 26 -6.25 0.49 1.33
N LEU A 27 -5.11 1.10 1.69
CA LEU A 27 -5.07 2.19 2.68
C LEU A 27 -5.93 3.41 2.27
N VAL A 28 -6.09 3.68 0.98
CA VAL A 28 -6.98 4.73 0.47
C VAL A 28 -8.44 4.56 0.90
N LYS A 29 -8.86 3.34 1.26
CA LYS A 29 -10.21 3.02 1.74
C LYS A 29 -10.39 3.31 3.24
N HIS A 30 -9.30 3.62 3.94
CA HIS A 30 -9.24 3.78 5.40
C HIS A 30 -8.70 5.16 5.78
N PRO A 31 -9.48 6.24 5.65
CA PRO A 31 -9.00 7.62 5.82
C PRO A 31 -8.40 7.88 7.22
N LEU A 32 -8.95 7.25 8.27
CA LEU A 32 -8.40 7.36 9.63
C LEU A 32 -7.01 6.71 9.75
N LEU A 33 -6.80 5.55 9.11
CA LEU A 33 -5.50 4.88 9.10
C LEU A 33 -4.49 5.66 8.25
N LEU A 34 -4.93 6.23 7.13
CA LEU A 34 -4.10 7.07 6.26
C LEU A 34 -3.53 8.28 7.02
N GLU A 35 -4.36 8.97 7.81
CA GLU A 35 -3.91 10.09 8.64
C GLU A 35 -2.96 9.63 9.75
N GLU A 36 -3.19 8.46 10.34
CA GLU A 36 -2.28 7.93 11.37
C GLU A 36 -0.92 7.51 10.79
N VAL A 37 -0.89 6.89 9.61
CA VAL A 37 0.33 6.59 8.85
C VAL A 37 1.14 7.87 8.59
N LYS A 38 0.48 8.92 8.12
CA LYS A 38 1.10 10.24 7.88
C LYS A 38 1.67 10.84 9.18
N LYS A 39 0.85 10.89 10.22
CA LYS A 39 1.23 11.46 11.53
C LYS A 39 2.44 10.75 12.14
N ARG A 40 2.46 9.42 12.07
CA ARG A 40 3.56 8.59 12.58
C ARG A 40 4.77 8.53 11.65
N LYS A 41 4.68 9.12 10.46
CA LYS A 41 5.70 9.08 9.41
C LYS A 41 6.09 7.64 9.03
N ILE A 42 5.11 6.74 8.96
CA ILE A 42 5.30 5.35 8.53
C ILE A 42 5.37 5.34 7.00
N ALA A 43 6.44 4.77 6.44
CA ALA A 43 6.60 4.74 5.00
C ALA A 43 5.82 3.57 4.37
N ILE A 44 5.17 3.83 3.24
CA ILE A 44 4.54 2.79 2.44
C ILE A 44 5.51 2.37 1.33
N GLU A 45 5.72 1.07 1.20
CA GLU A 45 6.51 0.49 0.11
C GLU A 45 5.56 0.17 -1.06
N VAL A 46 5.64 0.93 -2.15
CA VAL A 46 4.73 0.78 -3.29
C VAL A 46 5.41 0.03 -4.44
N ASN A 47 4.77 -1.06 -4.87
CA ASN A 47 5.25 -2.00 -5.89
C ASN A 47 4.31 -2.03 -7.09
N VAL A 48 4.44 -1.04 -7.99
CA VAL A 48 3.46 -0.75 -9.05
C VAL A 48 3.30 -1.90 -10.07
N ILE A 49 4.42 -2.48 -10.51
CA ILE A 49 4.40 -3.59 -11.50
C ILE A 49 3.77 -4.83 -10.86
N SER A 50 4.22 -5.22 -9.67
CA SER A 50 3.64 -6.32 -8.87
C SER A 50 2.12 -6.17 -8.73
N ASN A 51 1.62 -4.98 -8.38
CA ASN A 51 0.18 -4.73 -8.24
C ASN A 51 -0.62 -4.92 -9.54
N THR A 52 0.01 -4.68 -10.69
CA THR A 52 -0.64 -4.87 -12.00
C THR A 52 -0.59 -6.33 -12.44
N VAL A 53 0.58 -6.98 -12.31
CA VAL A 53 0.77 -8.39 -12.67
C VAL A 53 -0.13 -9.29 -11.83
N LEU A 54 -0.24 -9.01 -10.52
CA LEU A 54 -1.08 -9.75 -9.58
C LEU A 54 -2.56 -9.33 -9.62
N LYS A 55 -2.98 -8.49 -10.57
CA LYS A 55 -4.38 -8.11 -10.81
C LYS A 55 -5.07 -7.37 -9.65
N LEU A 56 -4.32 -6.56 -8.90
CA LEU A 56 -4.93 -5.61 -7.96
C LEU A 56 -5.49 -4.37 -8.68
N VAL A 57 -4.92 -4.03 -9.83
CA VAL A 57 -5.42 -2.99 -10.74
C VAL A 57 -5.04 -3.31 -12.18
N ASP A 58 -5.97 -3.14 -13.12
CA ASP A 58 -5.70 -3.38 -14.54
C ASP A 58 -5.11 -2.14 -15.25
N ASP A 59 -5.58 -0.95 -14.89
CA ASP A 59 -5.12 0.32 -15.44
C ASP A 59 -4.39 1.13 -14.37
N LEU A 60 -3.08 1.35 -14.58
CA LEU A 60 -2.21 2.07 -13.67
C LEU A 60 -2.70 3.47 -13.30
N ARG A 61 -3.51 4.12 -14.15
CA ARG A 61 -4.12 5.42 -13.85
C ARG A 61 -5.07 5.36 -12.65
N ASN A 62 -5.57 4.18 -12.31
CA ASN A 62 -6.43 3.94 -11.14
C ASN A 62 -5.63 3.46 -9.91
N HIS A 63 -4.29 3.41 -9.98
CA HIS A 63 -3.46 2.93 -8.88
C HIS A 63 -3.53 3.89 -7.67
N PRO A 64 -3.67 3.38 -6.42
CA PRO A 64 -3.82 4.20 -5.22
C PRO A 64 -2.62 5.10 -4.91
N LEU A 65 -1.46 4.81 -5.51
CA LEU A 65 -0.25 5.66 -5.44
C LEU A 65 -0.54 7.13 -5.75
N ALA A 66 -1.41 7.42 -6.72
CA ALA A 66 -1.78 8.80 -7.06
C ALA A 66 -2.38 9.55 -5.85
N VAL A 67 -3.23 8.87 -5.07
CA VAL A 67 -3.84 9.42 -3.84
C VAL A 67 -2.79 9.60 -2.75
N PHE A 68 -1.88 8.64 -2.58
CA PHE A 68 -0.83 8.73 -1.57
C PHE A 68 0.12 9.90 -1.85
N LEU A 69 0.51 10.11 -3.10
CA LEU A 69 1.32 11.26 -3.53
C LEU A 69 0.59 12.57 -3.28
N ALA A 70 -0.68 12.68 -3.71
CA ALA A 70 -1.50 13.87 -3.48
C ALA A 70 -1.73 14.17 -1.99
N SER A 71 -1.73 13.15 -1.14
CA SER A 71 -1.94 13.28 0.31
C SER A 71 -0.65 13.45 1.12
N ASN A 72 0.50 13.57 0.44
CA ASN A 72 1.83 13.73 1.04
C ASN A 72 2.17 12.62 2.06
N VAL A 73 1.83 11.37 1.72
CA VAL A 73 2.18 10.19 2.50
C VAL A 73 3.67 9.88 2.32
N PRO A 74 4.42 9.45 3.35
CA PRO A 74 5.79 8.97 3.16
C PRO A 74 5.79 7.68 2.33
N ILE A 75 6.48 7.69 1.19
CA ILE A 75 6.45 6.60 0.21
C ILE A 75 7.88 6.23 -0.19
N VAL A 76 8.09 4.93 -0.42
CA VAL A 76 9.25 4.37 -1.10
C VAL A 76 8.74 3.56 -2.30
N LEU A 77 9.36 3.72 -3.47
CA LEU A 77 9.09 2.88 -4.64
C LEU A 77 10.03 1.68 -4.64
N SER A 78 9.50 0.50 -4.93
CA SER A 78 10.27 -0.74 -5.04
C SER A 78 9.73 -1.64 -6.16
N SER A 79 10.51 -2.65 -6.56
CA SER A 79 10.19 -3.59 -7.63
C SER A 79 9.51 -4.87 -7.15
N ASP A 80 9.48 -5.12 -5.84
CA ASP A 80 9.06 -6.40 -5.26
C ASP A 80 9.98 -7.54 -5.75
N ASP A 81 9.47 -8.47 -6.56
CA ASP A 81 10.22 -9.57 -7.19
C ASP A 81 10.49 -9.34 -8.70
N PRO A 82 11.40 -8.43 -9.10
CA PRO A 82 11.59 -8.04 -10.51
C PRO A 82 11.85 -9.20 -11.48
N GLY A 83 12.59 -10.22 -11.02
CA GLY A 83 12.86 -11.43 -11.82
C GLY A 83 11.63 -12.28 -12.12
N VAL A 84 10.60 -12.24 -11.27
CA VAL A 84 9.30 -12.91 -11.50
C VAL A 84 8.43 -12.10 -12.46
N TRP A 85 8.58 -10.77 -12.47
CA TRP A 85 7.81 -9.87 -13.33
C TRP A 85 8.41 -9.66 -14.72
N GLU A 86 9.60 -10.23 -14.99
CA GLU A 86 10.40 -9.93 -16.19
C GLU A 86 10.62 -8.41 -16.36
N ALA A 87 10.83 -7.72 -15.24
CA ALA A 87 11.06 -6.28 -15.19
C ALA A 87 12.53 -6.01 -14.85
N ASP A 88 13.31 -5.63 -15.88
CA ASP A 88 14.72 -5.21 -15.77
C ASP A 88 14.87 -3.74 -15.33
#